data_AF-A0A1F4S8D1-F1
#
_entry.id   AF-A0A1F4S8D1-F1
#
_cell.length_a   1.000
_cell.length_b   1.000
_cell.length_c   1.000
_cell.angle_alpha   90.00
_cell.angle_beta   90.00
_cell.angle_gamma   90.00
#
_symmetry.space_group_name_H-M   'P 1'
#
loop_
_entity.id
_entity.type
_entity.pdbx_description
1 polymer ?
#
loop_
_entity_poly.entity_id
_entity_poly.type
_entity_poly.pdbx_seq_one_letter_code
_entity_poly.pdbx_strand_id
1 'polypeptide(L)'
;MVSIILLLIVLGEIVFRIVFKLKNRRFYEPVDKIEFNKSHFISHPYLPVAYKTNCTIPEEKVESPITHDKLIYPSMKTNSYGLLFDEKLVSKNNLIIFLGNCTFGTGYYYKEVFYSLPYYLNKKIGDNYTFIPVARGGWTSMDIIFYLYTTLVKLKPKAIVFGFGLNDLIPALAPEFKSDYSHLFRNLSESKLIRITRDILPKIKFWHLYEYLLDKYMGTGNINYDLNRLIRKSYPLFSNNFNLTVENQNIRSMIGICKEHNILPILTTYLYYVYDEIKNKPTYKKLKKGVLIENVNIRRTADKCHVPIIDIEKNFQFDREFFIDETHLSPDGMEKYSQIFIPKFKEIMENVSGKDFY
;
A
#
# COMPACT_ATOMS: atom_id res chain seq x y z
N MET A 1 36.60 -23.20 -31.10
CA MET A 1 36.34 -22.51 -29.81
C MET A 1 34.95 -21.85 -29.78
N VAL A 2 34.62 -20.98 -30.75
CA VAL A 2 33.30 -20.30 -30.83
C VAL A 2 32.13 -21.31 -30.86
N SER A 3 32.21 -22.37 -31.67
CA SER A 3 31.15 -23.39 -31.75
C SER A 3 30.92 -24.15 -30.45
N ILE A 4 31.97 -24.36 -29.65
CA ILE A 4 31.86 -25.02 -28.33
C ILE A 4 31.16 -24.08 -27.35
N ILE A 5 31.50 -22.78 -27.36
CA ILE A 5 30.84 -21.78 -26.50
C ILE A 5 29.35 -21.67 -26.85
N LEU A 6 29.01 -21.58 -28.14
CA LEU A 6 27.61 -21.54 -28.60
C LEU A 6 26.84 -22.81 -28.19
N LEU A 7 27.46 -23.99 -28.34
CA LEU A 7 26.87 -25.25 -27.90
C LEU A 7 26.60 -25.23 -26.39
N LEU A 8 27.54 -24.76 -25.57
CA LEU A 8 27.37 -24.64 -24.13
C LEU A 8 26.25 -23.66 -23.74
N ILE A 9 26.11 -22.53 -24.44
CA ILE A 9 25.02 -21.57 -24.22
C ILE A 9 23.67 -22.23 -24.51
N VAL A 10 23.54 -22.95 -25.63
CA VAL A 10 22.30 -23.64 -26.01
C VAL A 10 21.96 -24.75 -25.01
N LEU A 11 22.93 -25.58 -24.63
CA LEU A 11 22.73 -26.62 -23.62
C LEU A 11 22.32 -26.02 -22.26
N GLY A 12 22.98 -24.94 -21.83
CA GLY A 12 22.63 -24.23 -20.60
C GLY A 12 21.20 -23.67 -20.62
N GLU A 13 20.77 -23.11 -21.75
CA GLU A 13 19.41 -22.62 -21.96
C GLU A 13 18.37 -23.75 -21.88
N ILE A 14 18.64 -24.90 -22.52
CA ILE A 14 17.75 -26.08 -22.48
C ILE A 14 17.61 -26.59 -21.05
N VAL A 15 18.74 -26.80 -20.36
CA VAL A 15 18.77 -27.27 -18.97
C VAL A 15 18.02 -26.28 -18.07
N PHE A 16 18.28 -24.99 -18.22
CA PHE A 16 17.60 -23.95 -17.45
C PHE A 16 16.08 -24.01 -17.62
N ARG A 17 15.58 -24.07 -18.86
CA ARG A 17 14.13 -24.09 -19.11
C ARG A 17 13.46 -25.31 -18.50
N ILE A 18 14.09 -26.49 -18.60
CA ILE A 18 13.56 -27.73 -18.00
C ILE A 18 13.54 -27.60 -16.47
N VAL A 19 14.66 -27.24 -15.86
CA VAL A 19 14.78 -27.11 -14.39
C VAL A 19 13.82 -26.04 -13.86
N PHE A 20 13.72 -24.90 -14.53
CA PHE A 20 12.82 -23.81 -14.15
C PHE A 20 11.36 -24.26 -14.22
N LYS A 21 10.95 -24.93 -15.31
CA LYS A 21 9.58 -25.43 -15.47
C LYS A 21 9.22 -26.45 -14.39
N LEU A 22 10.12 -27.41 -14.11
CA LEU A 22 9.91 -28.42 -13.08
C LEU A 22 9.74 -27.78 -11.69
N LYS A 23 10.56 -26.76 -11.38
CA LYS A 23 10.50 -26.07 -10.08
C LYS A 23 9.30 -25.14 -9.93
N ASN A 24 8.94 -24.39 -10.98
CA ASN A 24 7.96 -23.30 -10.89
C ASN A 24 6.60 -23.63 -11.52
N ARG A 25 6.46 -24.82 -12.13
CA ARG A 25 5.25 -25.28 -12.86
C ARG A 25 4.81 -24.35 -14.00
N ARG A 26 5.69 -23.46 -14.46
CA ARG A 26 5.48 -22.54 -15.58
C ARG A 26 6.81 -22.28 -16.30
N PHE A 27 6.74 -21.79 -17.53
CA PHE A 27 7.92 -21.30 -18.22
C PHE A 27 8.36 -19.96 -17.63
N TYR A 28 9.66 -19.68 -17.68
CA TYR A 28 10.15 -18.35 -17.40
C TYR A 28 9.77 -17.44 -18.57
N GLU A 29 9.26 -16.25 -18.27
CA GLU A 29 8.90 -15.24 -19.25
C GLU A 29 9.71 -13.98 -18.93
N PRO A 30 10.63 -13.55 -19.82
CA PRO A 30 11.41 -12.34 -19.61
C PRO A 30 10.50 -11.11 -19.51
N VAL A 31 10.66 -10.32 -18.44
CA VAL A 31 9.89 -9.10 -18.24
C VAL A 31 10.38 -7.99 -19.18
N ASP A 32 9.46 -7.28 -19.82
CA ASP A 32 9.81 -6.13 -20.67
C ASP A 32 10.38 -4.98 -19.84
N LYS A 33 11.49 -4.40 -20.32
CA LYS A 33 12.11 -3.23 -19.70
C LYS A 33 11.26 -1.99 -19.90
N ILE A 34 11.32 -1.10 -18.93
CA ILE A 34 10.74 0.24 -19.04
C ILE A 34 11.87 1.22 -18.76
N GLU A 35 12.12 2.14 -19.69
CA GLU A 35 13.07 3.23 -19.47
C GLU A 35 12.66 4.02 -18.22
N PHE A 36 13.63 4.42 -17.41
CA PHE A 36 13.34 5.08 -16.14
C PHE A 36 12.54 6.39 -16.30
N ASN A 37 12.80 7.16 -17.35
CA ASN A 37 12.04 8.38 -17.69
C ASN A 37 10.55 8.09 -18.03
N LYS A 38 10.21 6.85 -18.44
CA LYS A 38 8.84 6.40 -18.71
C LYS A 38 8.14 5.82 -17.49
N SER A 39 8.87 5.59 -16.40
CA SER A 39 8.27 5.20 -15.11
C SER A 39 7.33 6.27 -14.57
N HIS A 40 6.29 5.84 -13.86
CA HIS A 40 5.44 6.74 -13.09
C HIS A 40 6.01 7.05 -11.68
N PHE A 41 7.14 6.46 -11.30
CA PHE A 41 7.85 6.73 -10.06
C PHE A 41 8.98 7.77 -10.23
N ILE A 42 9.19 8.57 -9.20
CA ILE A 42 10.31 9.51 -9.07
C ILE A 42 10.94 9.43 -7.68
N SER A 43 12.20 9.84 -7.62
CA SER A 43 12.87 10.11 -6.34
C SER A 43 12.27 11.36 -5.70
N HIS A 44 12.21 11.36 -4.37
CA HIS A 44 11.68 12.47 -3.58
C HIS A 44 12.63 12.78 -2.43
N PRO A 45 12.92 14.05 -2.07
CA PRO A 45 13.95 14.35 -1.06
C PRO A 45 13.74 13.69 0.30
N TYR A 46 12.49 13.49 0.70
CA TYR A 46 12.12 12.98 2.04
C TYR A 46 11.44 11.62 2.04
N LEU A 47 11.06 11.09 0.88
CA LEU A 47 10.34 9.82 0.77
C LEU A 47 11.18 8.82 -0.02
N PRO A 48 11.07 7.51 0.26
CA PRO A 48 11.76 6.49 -0.54
C PRO A 48 11.44 6.63 -2.04
N VAL A 49 10.19 6.96 -2.36
CA VAL A 49 9.67 7.14 -3.72
C VAL A 49 8.36 7.94 -3.72
N ALA A 50 8.16 8.78 -4.73
CA ALA A 50 6.88 9.43 -5.02
C ALA A 50 6.39 9.08 -6.44
N TYR A 51 5.13 9.36 -6.73
CA TYR A 51 4.65 9.33 -8.10
C TYR A 51 4.96 10.64 -8.82
N LYS A 52 5.13 10.56 -10.15
CA LYS A 52 5.11 11.75 -11.01
C LYS A 52 3.73 12.41 -10.92
N THR A 53 3.69 13.73 -10.98
CA THR A 53 2.43 14.47 -11.09
C THR A 53 1.84 14.28 -12.48
N ASN A 54 0.50 14.33 -12.59
CA ASN A 54 -0.22 14.29 -13.87
C ASN A 54 0.13 13.09 -14.78
N CYS A 55 0.50 11.96 -14.19
CA CYS A 55 0.98 10.76 -14.86
C CYS A 55 -0.05 9.64 -14.78
N THR A 56 -0.22 8.90 -15.87
CA THR A 56 -1.05 7.70 -15.89
C THR A 56 -0.27 6.50 -15.36
N ILE A 57 -0.79 5.90 -14.30
CA ILE A 57 -0.42 4.58 -13.81
C ILE A 57 -1.21 3.56 -14.64
N PRO A 58 -0.53 2.60 -15.29
CA PRO A 58 -1.20 1.62 -16.13
C PRO A 58 -2.10 0.69 -15.30
N GLU A 59 -3.08 0.11 -15.97
CA GLU A 59 -3.87 -0.99 -15.42
C GLU A 59 -2.96 -2.18 -15.07
N GLU A 60 -3.25 -2.84 -13.95
CA GLU A 60 -2.53 -4.03 -13.52
C GLU A 60 -3.50 -5.18 -13.21
N LYS A 61 -3.23 -6.35 -13.79
CA LYS A 61 -3.99 -7.57 -13.49
C LYS A 61 -3.34 -8.28 -12.33
N VAL A 62 -4.12 -8.53 -11.28
CA VAL A 62 -3.67 -9.26 -10.10
C VAL A 62 -4.54 -10.48 -9.91
N GLU A 63 -3.91 -11.64 -9.88
CA GLU A 63 -4.58 -12.85 -9.43
C GLU A 63 -4.67 -12.80 -7.92
N SER A 64 -5.90 -12.86 -7.38
CA SER A 64 -6.04 -13.10 -5.95
C SER A 64 -5.45 -14.48 -5.65
N PRO A 65 -4.52 -14.59 -4.70
CA PRO A 65 -3.93 -15.88 -4.34
C PRO A 65 -4.95 -16.86 -3.75
N ILE A 66 -6.18 -16.42 -3.46
CA ILE A 66 -7.13 -17.18 -2.65
C ILE A 66 -8.49 -17.35 -3.32
N THR A 67 -9.01 -16.33 -4.00
CA THR A 67 -10.26 -16.49 -4.77
C THR A 67 -10.00 -17.04 -6.18
N HIS A 68 -8.74 -17.05 -6.64
CA HIS A 68 -8.34 -17.33 -8.04
C HIS A 68 -9.03 -16.45 -9.09
N ASP A 69 -9.87 -15.50 -8.67
CA ASP A 69 -10.50 -14.53 -9.54
C ASP A 69 -9.46 -13.50 -10.02
N LYS A 70 -9.66 -13.03 -11.25
CA LYS A 70 -8.85 -11.94 -11.82
C LYS A 70 -9.37 -10.61 -11.32
N LEU A 71 -8.58 -9.96 -10.48
CA LEU A 71 -8.78 -8.56 -10.13
C LEU A 71 -8.03 -7.68 -11.12
N ILE A 72 -8.59 -6.50 -11.36
CA ILE A 72 -7.96 -5.50 -12.21
C ILE A 72 -7.84 -4.22 -11.41
N TYR A 73 -6.62 -3.79 -11.11
CA TYR A 73 -6.38 -2.44 -10.63
C TYR A 73 -6.51 -1.47 -11.80
N PRO A 74 -7.40 -0.47 -11.72
CA PRO A 74 -7.69 0.41 -12.83
C PRO A 74 -6.46 1.23 -13.23
N SER A 75 -6.41 1.60 -14.50
CA SER A 75 -5.55 2.71 -14.93
C SER A 75 -5.99 3.99 -14.21
N MET A 76 -5.06 4.68 -13.55
CA MET A 76 -5.36 5.87 -12.77
C MET A 76 -4.38 7.00 -13.08
N LYS A 77 -4.89 8.23 -13.09
CA LYS A 77 -4.04 9.42 -13.28
C LYS A 77 -3.72 10.04 -11.92
N THR A 78 -2.45 10.32 -11.67
CA THR A 78 -2.05 11.14 -10.53
C THR A 78 -2.40 12.60 -10.77
N ASN A 79 -2.79 13.31 -9.71
CA ASN A 79 -3.13 14.73 -9.77
C ASN A 79 -1.90 15.65 -9.64
N SER A 80 -2.14 16.95 -9.47
CA SER A 80 -1.09 17.96 -9.29
C SER A 80 -0.21 17.71 -8.05
N TYR A 81 -0.72 16.97 -7.05
CA TYR A 81 -0.01 16.58 -5.84
C TYR A 81 0.74 15.23 -5.97
N GLY A 82 0.62 14.54 -7.11
CA GLY A 82 1.16 13.19 -7.27
C GLY A 82 0.35 12.13 -6.52
N LEU A 83 -0.93 12.41 -6.23
CA LEU A 83 -1.84 11.54 -5.48
C LEU A 83 -2.94 10.97 -6.41
N LEU A 84 -3.55 9.86 -5.99
CA LEU A 84 -4.47 9.06 -6.79
C LEU A 84 -5.94 9.33 -6.44
N PHE A 85 -6.38 10.57 -6.65
CA PHE A 85 -7.80 10.97 -6.53
C PHE A 85 -8.14 12.08 -7.52
N ASP A 86 -9.44 12.23 -7.82
CA ASP A 86 -9.95 13.33 -8.66
C ASP A 86 -9.87 14.67 -7.91
N GLU A 87 -8.96 15.53 -8.34
CA GLU A 87 -8.69 16.84 -7.73
C GLU A 87 -9.92 17.76 -7.71
N LYS A 88 -10.88 17.56 -8.62
CA LYS A 88 -12.16 18.31 -8.63
C LYS A 88 -13.02 18.03 -7.40
N LEU A 89 -12.78 16.94 -6.69
CA LEU A 89 -13.51 16.59 -5.47
C LEU A 89 -13.08 17.46 -4.27
N VAL A 90 -11.90 18.10 -4.32
CA VAL A 90 -11.39 18.94 -3.23
C VAL A 90 -12.27 20.18 -3.03
N SER A 91 -12.84 20.73 -4.09
CA SER A 91 -13.68 21.93 -4.02
C SER A 91 -15.14 21.64 -3.66
N LYS A 92 -15.51 20.37 -3.42
CA LYS A 92 -16.88 20.01 -3.02
C LYS A 92 -17.09 20.17 -1.51
N ASN A 93 -18.36 20.26 -1.11
CA ASN A 93 -18.74 20.47 0.28
C ASN A 93 -18.31 19.32 1.20
N ASN A 94 -17.97 19.68 2.45
CA ASN A 94 -17.62 18.76 3.54
C ASN A 94 -16.61 17.68 3.12
N LEU A 95 -15.42 18.11 2.67
CA LEU A 95 -14.33 17.22 2.27
C LEU A 95 -13.86 16.34 3.43
N ILE A 96 -13.85 15.02 3.22
CA ILE A 96 -13.36 13.99 4.14
C ILE A 96 -12.26 13.21 3.43
N ILE A 97 -11.08 13.14 4.05
CA ILE A 97 -9.95 12.42 3.47
C ILE A 97 -9.81 11.06 4.15
N PHE A 98 -9.76 10.00 3.36
CA PHE A 98 -9.34 8.68 3.83
C PHE A 98 -7.85 8.54 3.64
N LEU A 99 -7.09 8.69 4.72
CA LEU A 99 -5.64 8.74 4.71
C LEU A 99 -5.04 7.46 5.31
N GLY A 100 -4.22 6.73 4.54
CA GLY A 100 -3.71 5.45 5.00
C GLY A 100 -2.95 4.62 3.98
N ASN A 101 -3.05 3.30 4.12
CA ASN A 101 -2.39 2.32 3.27
C ASN A 101 -3.29 1.76 2.14
N CYS A 102 -2.89 0.65 1.51
CA CYS A 102 -3.62 0.03 0.40
C CYS A 102 -5.11 -0.23 0.69
N THR A 103 -5.54 -0.46 1.93
CA THR A 103 -6.96 -0.74 2.23
C THR A 103 -7.88 0.47 2.00
N PHE A 104 -7.35 1.69 2.06
CA PHE A 104 -8.08 2.92 1.72
C PHE A 104 -7.80 3.41 0.29
N GLY A 105 -6.63 3.11 -0.25
CA GLY A 105 -6.16 3.65 -1.53
C GLY A 105 -6.39 2.76 -2.74
N THR A 106 -6.47 1.44 -2.53
CA THR A 106 -6.55 0.49 -3.64
C THR A 106 -8.01 0.30 -4.03
N GLY A 107 -8.35 0.78 -5.22
CA GLY A 107 -9.57 0.37 -5.89
C GLY A 107 -9.30 -0.74 -6.89
N TYR A 108 -10.26 -1.63 -7.10
CA TYR A 108 -10.16 -2.70 -8.09
C TYR A 108 -11.49 -2.89 -8.80
N TYR A 109 -11.43 -3.37 -10.04
CA TYR A 109 -12.58 -3.91 -10.74
C TYR A 109 -12.76 -5.39 -10.37
N TYR A 110 -13.99 -5.74 -10.01
CA TYR A 110 -14.45 -7.12 -9.87
C TYR A 110 -15.75 -7.25 -10.65
N LYS A 111 -15.79 -8.18 -11.63
CA LYS A 111 -16.94 -8.35 -12.54
C LYS A 111 -17.42 -7.01 -13.12
N GLU A 112 -16.49 -6.23 -13.66
CA GLU A 112 -16.71 -4.91 -14.31
C GLU A 112 -17.19 -3.78 -13.38
N VAL A 113 -17.36 -4.03 -12.09
CA VAL A 113 -17.74 -3.01 -11.11
C VAL A 113 -16.51 -2.53 -10.34
N PHE A 114 -16.34 -1.21 -10.24
CA PHE A 114 -15.24 -0.61 -9.46
C PHE A 114 -15.59 -0.55 -7.98
N TYR A 115 -14.70 -1.12 -7.17
CA TYR A 115 -14.79 -1.19 -5.72
C TYR A 115 -13.62 -0.45 -5.07
N SER A 116 -13.94 0.51 -4.22
CA SER A 116 -13.00 1.23 -3.36
C SER A 116 -13.82 1.90 -2.27
N LEU A 117 -13.41 1.77 -1.01
CA LEU A 117 -14.23 2.19 0.13
C LEU A 117 -14.64 3.68 0.06
N PRO A 118 -13.75 4.67 -0.16
CA PRO A 118 -14.16 6.07 -0.25
C PRO A 118 -15.13 6.35 -1.41
N TYR A 119 -14.91 5.73 -2.58
CA TYR A 119 -15.83 5.84 -3.71
C TYR A 119 -17.17 5.17 -3.45
N TYR A 120 -17.17 4.06 -2.71
CA TYR A 120 -18.38 3.37 -2.27
C TYR A 120 -19.22 4.25 -1.33
N LEU A 121 -18.55 4.94 -0.39
CA LEU A 121 -19.20 5.88 0.52
C LEU A 121 -19.76 7.11 -0.21
N ASN A 122 -19.05 7.64 -1.22
CA ASN A 122 -19.60 8.70 -2.08
C ASN A 122 -20.91 8.28 -2.76
N LYS A 123 -21.06 7.02 -3.18
CA LYS A 123 -22.32 6.55 -3.79
C LYS A 123 -23.48 6.48 -2.78
N LYS A 124 -23.19 6.24 -1.50
CA LYS A 124 -24.21 6.03 -0.45
C LYS A 124 -24.61 7.32 0.28
N ILE A 125 -23.67 8.23 0.51
CA ILE A 125 -23.87 9.44 1.33
C ILE A 125 -23.17 10.68 0.75
N GLY A 126 -22.84 10.66 -0.55
CA GLY A 126 -22.08 11.70 -1.26
C GLY A 126 -22.79 13.05 -1.42
N ASP A 127 -24.11 13.10 -1.19
CA ASP A 127 -24.88 14.34 -1.25
C ASP A 127 -24.50 15.33 -0.12
N ASN A 128 -24.01 14.79 1.01
CA ASN A 128 -23.68 15.59 2.19
C ASN A 128 -22.17 15.72 2.44
N TYR A 129 -21.37 14.76 1.95
CA TYR A 129 -19.95 14.63 2.24
C TYR A 129 -19.20 14.21 0.98
N THR A 130 -17.98 14.72 0.81
CA THR A 130 -17.12 14.27 -0.29
C THR A 130 -15.96 13.48 0.26
N PHE A 131 -15.87 12.20 -0.10
CA PHE A 131 -14.81 11.31 0.35
C PHE A 131 -13.73 11.18 -0.72
N ILE A 132 -12.46 11.41 -0.38
CA ILE A 132 -11.34 11.16 -1.29
C ILE A 132 -10.35 10.14 -0.69
N PRO A 133 -9.87 9.16 -1.49
CA PRO A 133 -8.79 8.28 -1.07
C PRO A 133 -7.45 9.00 -1.21
N VAL A 134 -6.73 9.14 -0.10
CA VAL A 134 -5.33 9.57 -0.11
C VAL A 134 -4.50 8.51 0.58
N ALA A 135 -4.25 7.44 -0.15
CA ALA A 135 -3.65 6.26 0.44
C ALA A 135 -2.91 5.45 -0.62
N ARG A 136 -1.87 4.72 -0.19
CA ARG A 136 -1.01 3.95 -1.09
C ARG A 136 -0.50 2.68 -0.43
N GLY A 137 -0.42 1.61 -1.21
CA GLY A 137 0.24 0.38 -0.77
C GLY A 137 1.70 0.63 -0.36
N GLY A 138 2.08 0.04 0.77
CA GLY A 138 3.42 0.19 1.36
C GLY A 138 3.64 1.46 2.17
N TRP A 139 2.72 2.42 2.20
CA TRP A 139 2.84 3.59 3.09
C TRP A 139 2.78 3.19 4.56
N THR A 140 3.78 3.65 5.29
CA THR A 140 3.88 3.58 6.74
C THR A 140 3.33 4.86 7.38
N SER A 141 3.21 4.87 8.71
CA SER A 141 2.81 6.08 9.46
C SER A 141 3.71 7.29 9.19
N MET A 142 4.99 7.09 8.85
CA MET A 142 5.91 8.17 8.47
C MET A 142 5.56 8.79 7.12
N ASP A 143 5.23 7.97 6.12
CA ASP A 143 4.78 8.47 4.81
C ASP A 143 3.47 9.25 4.97
N ILE A 144 2.56 8.73 5.79
CA ILE A 144 1.27 9.33 6.07
C ILE A 144 1.43 10.72 6.72
N ILE A 145 2.28 10.83 7.76
CA ILE A 145 2.58 12.12 8.41
C ILE A 145 3.11 13.13 7.41
N PHE A 146 4.05 12.70 6.56
CA PHE A 146 4.65 13.58 5.57
C PHE A 146 3.57 14.21 4.68
N TYR A 147 2.71 13.39 4.06
CA TYR A 147 1.65 13.90 3.19
C TYR A 147 0.60 14.72 3.94
N LEU A 148 0.24 14.31 5.16
CA LEU A 148 -0.65 15.08 6.03
C LEU A 148 -0.15 16.52 6.16
N TYR A 149 1.08 16.69 6.61
CA TYR A 149 1.66 17.99 6.92
C TYR A 149 1.97 18.82 5.66
N THR A 150 2.58 18.23 4.64
CA THR A 150 3.05 19.01 3.48
C THR A 150 1.93 19.40 2.52
N THR A 151 0.85 18.62 2.50
CA THR A 151 -0.16 18.67 1.44
C THR A 151 -1.57 18.74 1.99
N LEU A 152 -1.98 17.76 2.81
CA LEU A 152 -3.41 17.53 3.05
C LEU A 152 -4.05 18.54 3.99
N VAL A 153 -3.31 19.06 4.97
CA VAL A 153 -3.82 20.14 5.83
C VAL A 153 -4.19 21.40 5.03
N LYS A 154 -3.49 21.66 3.92
CA LYS A 154 -3.75 22.82 3.05
C LYS A 154 -5.05 22.70 2.27
N LEU A 155 -5.55 21.47 2.10
CA LEU A 155 -6.85 21.20 1.48
C LEU A 155 -8.03 21.54 2.42
N LYS A 156 -7.74 21.88 3.69
CA LYS A 156 -8.73 22.23 4.72
C LYS A 156 -9.89 21.23 4.81
N PRO A 157 -9.62 19.92 4.88
CA PRO A 157 -10.69 18.93 5.01
C PRO A 157 -11.42 19.11 6.33
N LYS A 158 -12.71 18.78 6.35
CA LYS A 158 -13.52 18.79 7.58
C LYS A 158 -13.06 17.70 8.54
N ALA A 159 -12.69 16.53 8.01
CA ALA A 159 -12.16 15.43 8.78
C ALA A 159 -11.15 14.62 7.97
N ILE A 160 -10.26 13.94 8.68
CA ILE A 160 -9.36 12.92 8.14
C ILE A 160 -9.61 11.62 8.87
N VAL A 161 -9.98 10.60 8.11
CA VAL A 161 -10.15 9.23 8.57
C VAL A 161 -8.82 8.51 8.37
N PHE A 162 -8.17 8.14 9.47
CA PHE A 162 -6.88 7.48 9.44
C PHE A 162 -7.02 5.96 9.44
N GLY A 163 -6.35 5.32 8.49
CA GLY A 163 -6.21 3.87 8.38
C GLY A 163 -4.75 3.45 8.54
N PHE A 164 -4.43 2.85 9.69
CA PHE A 164 -3.13 2.26 9.99
C PHE A 164 -3.17 0.75 9.81
N GLY A 165 -2.02 0.08 9.85
CA GLY A 165 -1.96 -1.37 9.77
C GLY A 165 -0.58 -1.88 9.38
N LEU A 166 -0.57 -3.08 8.78
CA LEU A 166 0.61 -3.94 8.52
C LEU A 166 1.92 -3.28 8.07
N ASN A 167 1.88 -2.14 7.39
CA ASN A 167 3.09 -1.54 6.83
C ASN A 167 4.06 -1.04 7.90
N ASP A 168 3.58 -0.65 9.09
CA ASP A 168 4.42 -0.25 10.23
C ASP A 168 4.99 -1.46 10.99
N LEU A 169 4.33 -2.61 10.91
CA LEU A 169 4.85 -3.87 11.45
C LEU A 169 6.15 -4.32 10.76
N ILE A 170 6.31 -4.03 9.46
CA ILE A 170 7.49 -4.42 8.69
C ILE A 170 8.77 -3.72 9.19
N PRO A 171 8.85 -2.36 9.29
CA PRO A 171 10.01 -1.70 9.85
C PRO A 171 10.19 -2.05 11.34
N ALA A 172 9.11 -2.27 12.10
CA ALA A 172 9.19 -2.69 13.50
C ALA A 172 9.83 -4.09 13.71
N LEU A 173 9.90 -4.92 12.66
CA LEU A 173 10.56 -6.22 12.67
C LEU A 173 11.96 -6.21 12.04
N ALA A 174 12.35 -5.13 11.36
CA ALA A 174 13.63 -5.04 10.69
C ALA A 174 14.78 -4.82 11.71
N PRO A 175 15.99 -5.31 11.43
CA PRO A 175 17.15 -5.07 12.29
C PRO A 175 17.52 -3.58 12.32
N GLU A 176 18.24 -3.18 13.39
CA GLU A 176 18.74 -1.80 13.54
C GLU A 176 17.65 -0.73 13.43
N PHE A 177 16.53 -0.97 14.11
CA PHE A 177 15.35 -0.11 14.07
C PHE A 177 15.67 1.38 14.29
N LYS A 178 15.17 2.22 13.38
CA LYS A 178 15.19 3.69 13.47
C LYS A 178 13.79 4.25 13.35
N SER A 179 13.50 5.32 14.09
CA SER A 179 12.17 5.92 14.16
C SER A 179 11.72 6.63 12.89
N ASP A 180 12.64 6.97 11.99
CA ASP A 180 12.36 7.53 10.67
C ASP A 180 12.21 6.44 9.58
N TYR A 181 12.27 5.16 9.97
CA TYR A 181 12.24 3.98 9.11
C TYR A 181 13.35 3.92 8.03
N SER A 182 14.40 4.74 8.17
CA SER A 182 15.54 4.79 7.24
C SER A 182 16.45 3.55 7.29
N HIS A 183 16.27 2.68 8.29
CA HIS A 183 16.92 1.36 8.38
C HIS A 183 16.29 0.34 7.42
N LEU A 184 15.01 0.51 7.08
CA LEU A 184 14.28 -0.36 6.17
C LEU A 184 14.38 0.13 4.72
N PHE A 185 14.25 1.45 4.53
CA PHE A 185 14.15 2.05 3.20
C PHE A 185 15.33 2.97 2.85
N ARG A 186 15.60 3.07 1.56
CA ARG A 186 16.48 4.06 0.92
C ARG A 186 15.71 4.85 -0.12
N ASN A 187 16.25 6.00 -0.47
CA ASN A 187 15.75 6.77 -1.59
C ASN A 187 15.96 6.02 -2.91
N LEU A 188 15.00 6.12 -3.83
CA LEU A 188 15.14 5.58 -5.18
C LEU A 188 16.36 6.14 -5.94
N SER A 189 16.79 7.36 -5.62
CA SER A 189 17.99 7.97 -6.21
C SER A 189 19.28 7.25 -5.82
N GLU A 190 19.35 6.64 -4.64
CA GLU A 190 20.51 5.86 -4.17
C GLU A 190 20.73 4.60 -5.01
N SER A 191 19.67 4.08 -5.65
CA SER A 191 19.73 2.91 -6.53
C SER A 191 20.00 3.26 -8.00
N LYS A 192 20.54 4.45 -8.29
CA LYS A 192 20.80 4.92 -9.68
C LYS A 192 21.79 4.03 -10.42
N LEU A 193 22.87 3.57 -9.77
CA LEU A 193 23.91 2.78 -10.45
C LEU A 193 23.37 1.43 -10.96
N ILE A 194 22.69 0.67 -10.10
CA ILE A 194 22.06 -0.61 -10.47
C ILE A 194 21.11 -0.41 -11.65
N ARG A 195 20.32 0.68 -11.64
CA ARG A 195 19.39 1.00 -12.73
C ARG A 195 20.11 1.30 -14.05
N ILE A 196 21.10 2.20 -14.03
CA ILE A 196 21.89 2.54 -15.23
C ILE A 196 22.55 1.28 -15.80
N THR A 197 23.14 0.44 -14.95
CA THR A 197 23.77 -0.81 -15.42
C THR A 197 22.76 -1.76 -16.05
N ARG A 198 21.56 -1.91 -15.47
CA ARG A 198 20.51 -2.77 -16.05
C ARG A 198 19.97 -2.19 -17.36
N ASP A 199 19.86 -0.87 -17.49
CA ASP A 199 19.37 -0.21 -18.70
C ASP A 199 20.32 -0.42 -19.89
N ILE A 200 21.64 -0.38 -19.66
CA ILE A 200 22.68 -0.56 -20.71
C ILE A 200 22.76 -2.01 -21.22
N LEU A 201 22.59 -3.01 -20.35
CA LEU A 201 22.71 -4.42 -20.76
C LEU A 201 21.62 -4.79 -21.78
N PRO A 202 21.93 -5.48 -22.91
CA PRO A 202 20.91 -5.80 -23.91
C PRO A 202 19.81 -6.70 -23.33
N LYS A 203 18.57 -6.51 -23.79
CA LYS A 203 17.46 -7.44 -23.56
C LYS A 203 17.44 -8.48 -24.67
N ILE A 204 17.63 -9.75 -24.35
CA ILE A 204 17.69 -10.86 -25.31
C ILE A 204 16.56 -11.85 -24.96
N LYS A 205 15.35 -11.60 -25.48
CA LYS A 205 14.12 -12.34 -25.10
C LYS A 205 14.20 -13.86 -25.30
N PHE A 206 15.02 -14.34 -26.23
CA PHE A 206 15.15 -15.78 -26.49
C PHE A 206 16.15 -16.48 -25.56
N TRP A 207 17.05 -15.74 -24.88
CA TRP A 207 18.05 -16.29 -23.96
C TRP A 207 17.57 -16.19 -22.51
N HIS A 208 16.74 -17.14 -22.10
CA HIS A 208 15.99 -17.08 -20.85
C HIS A 208 16.89 -17.22 -19.62
N LEU A 209 17.94 -18.04 -19.69
CA LEU A 209 18.91 -18.17 -18.61
C LEU A 209 19.61 -16.84 -18.34
N TYR A 210 20.04 -16.13 -19.39
CA TYR A 210 20.67 -14.81 -19.27
C TYR A 210 19.69 -13.80 -18.63
N GLU A 211 18.47 -13.71 -19.14
CA GLU A 211 17.47 -12.79 -18.58
C GLU A 211 17.11 -13.13 -17.14
N TYR A 212 16.97 -14.42 -16.80
CA TYR A 212 16.70 -14.84 -15.42
C TYR A 212 17.83 -14.45 -14.46
N LEU A 213 19.09 -14.61 -14.87
CA LEU A 213 20.24 -14.20 -14.06
C LEU A 213 20.27 -12.69 -13.87
N LEU A 214 20.01 -11.91 -14.94
CA LEU A 214 19.91 -10.46 -14.84
C LEU A 214 18.77 -10.04 -13.92
N ASP A 215 17.58 -10.62 -14.09
CA ASP A 215 16.41 -10.30 -13.28
C ASP A 215 16.64 -10.62 -11.81
N LYS A 216 17.30 -11.76 -11.51
CA LYS A 216 17.60 -12.20 -10.15
C LYS A 216 18.61 -11.30 -9.44
N TYR A 217 19.68 -10.88 -10.11
CA TYR A 217 20.79 -10.17 -9.46
C TYR A 217 20.75 -8.65 -9.67
N MET A 218 20.27 -8.19 -10.82
CA MET A 218 20.26 -6.79 -11.23
C MET A 218 18.85 -6.20 -11.33
N GLY A 219 17.81 -7.03 -11.31
CA GLY A 219 16.41 -6.67 -11.47
C GLY A 219 15.92 -6.77 -12.91
N THR A 220 14.61 -6.75 -13.07
CA THR A 220 13.93 -6.90 -14.35
C THR A 220 14.24 -5.78 -15.35
N GLY A 221 14.72 -4.63 -14.86
CA GLY A 221 14.82 -3.41 -15.68
C GLY A 221 13.46 -2.77 -15.91
N ASN A 222 12.45 -3.23 -15.17
CA ASN A 222 11.14 -2.64 -15.09
C ASN A 222 10.92 -2.21 -13.65
N ILE A 223 11.04 -0.91 -13.42
CA ILE A 223 10.95 -0.33 -12.09
C ILE A 223 9.62 -0.61 -11.39
N ASN A 224 8.53 -0.87 -12.13
CA ASN A 224 7.25 -1.18 -11.50
C ASN A 224 7.32 -2.51 -10.73
N TYR A 225 8.05 -3.50 -11.28
CA TYR A 225 8.31 -4.77 -10.60
C TYR A 225 9.48 -4.68 -9.61
N ASP A 226 10.49 -3.87 -9.92
CA ASP A 226 11.71 -3.79 -9.14
C ASP A 226 11.63 -2.81 -7.96
N LEU A 227 10.57 -2.00 -7.84
CA LEU A 227 10.53 -0.85 -6.92
C LEU A 227 10.93 -1.24 -5.50
N ASN A 228 10.27 -2.26 -4.93
CA ASN A 228 10.54 -2.72 -3.57
C ASN A 228 12.01 -3.13 -3.38
N ARG A 229 12.62 -3.81 -4.34
CA ARG A 229 14.05 -4.16 -4.30
C ARG A 229 14.94 -2.92 -4.36
N LEU A 230 14.57 -1.95 -5.19
CA LEU A 230 15.33 -0.72 -5.38
C LEU A 230 15.28 0.19 -4.15
N ILE A 231 14.16 0.26 -3.43
CA ILE A 231 14.01 1.14 -2.26
C ILE A 231 14.29 0.46 -0.92
N ARG A 232 14.57 -0.85 -0.88
CA ARG A 232 14.79 -1.59 0.37
C ARG A 232 16.27 -1.73 0.72
N LYS A 233 16.61 -1.51 2.00
CA LYS A 233 17.95 -1.70 2.59
C LYS A 233 18.05 -2.99 3.39
N SER A 234 16.99 -3.33 4.13
CA SER A 234 16.94 -4.50 5.02
C SER A 234 15.60 -5.23 4.88
N TYR A 235 15.47 -6.39 5.52
CA TYR A 235 14.26 -7.20 5.51
C TYR A 235 13.77 -7.47 6.93
N PRO A 236 12.45 -7.62 7.15
CA PRO A 236 11.92 -7.95 8.46
C PRO A 236 12.43 -9.32 8.93
N LEU A 237 12.79 -9.41 10.21
CA LEU A 237 13.10 -10.66 10.88
C LEU A 237 11.91 -11.04 11.75
N PHE A 238 11.08 -11.98 11.28
CA PHE A 238 9.83 -12.34 11.97
C PHE A 238 10.01 -13.00 13.36
N SER A 239 11.26 -13.33 13.72
CA SER A 239 11.67 -13.70 15.08
C SER A 239 11.72 -12.52 16.05
N ASN A 240 11.91 -11.28 15.57
CA ASN A 240 12.05 -10.09 16.40
C ASN A 240 10.73 -9.72 17.09
N ASN A 241 10.80 -9.03 18.23
CA ASN A 241 9.62 -8.43 18.87
C ASN A 241 9.22 -7.13 18.16
N PHE A 242 7.92 -6.83 18.16
CA PHE A 242 7.42 -5.58 17.61
C PHE A 242 7.80 -4.41 18.52
N ASN A 243 8.40 -3.37 17.94
CA ASN A 243 8.53 -2.06 18.57
C ASN A 243 7.59 -1.05 17.87
N LEU A 244 6.36 -0.93 18.38
CA LEU A 244 5.34 -0.03 17.82
C LEU A 244 5.25 1.30 18.57
N THR A 245 6.25 1.64 19.39
CA THR A 245 6.27 2.94 20.10
C THR A 245 6.31 4.10 19.11
N VAL A 246 7.05 3.96 18.00
CA VAL A 246 7.16 5.00 16.97
C VAL A 246 5.84 5.19 16.22
N GLU A 247 5.18 4.11 15.81
CA GLU A 247 3.85 4.20 15.20
C GLU A 247 2.87 4.95 16.14
N ASN A 248 2.87 4.62 17.43
CA ASN A 248 2.02 5.30 18.41
C ASN A 248 2.35 6.79 18.55
N GLN A 249 3.65 7.15 18.55
CA GLN A 249 4.07 8.56 18.53
C GLN A 249 3.59 9.25 17.26
N ASN A 250 3.69 8.57 16.12
CA ASN A 250 3.25 9.07 14.83
C ASN A 250 1.74 9.31 14.80
N ILE A 251 0.91 8.38 15.30
CA ILE A 251 -0.54 8.57 15.42
C ILE A 251 -0.86 9.80 16.27
N ARG A 252 -0.16 9.99 17.38
CA ARG A 252 -0.33 11.19 18.23
C ARG A 252 0.09 12.48 17.52
N SER A 253 1.18 12.46 16.76
CA SER A 253 1.62 13.59 15.95
C SER A 253 0.60 13.93 14.86
N MET A 254 0.03 12.94 14.18
CA MET A 254 -1.03 13.14 13.19
C MET A 254 -2.26 13.82 13.80
N ILE A 255 -2.69 13.33 14.98
CA ILE A 255 -3.76 13.97 15.74
C ILE A 255 -3.40 15.42 16.06
N GLY A 256 -2.19 15.68 16.58
CA GLY A 256 -1.73 17.04 16.90
C GLY A 256 -1.75 17.98 15.69
N ILE A 257 -1.29 17.51 14.53
CA ILE A 257 -1.35 18.26 13.27
C ILE A 257 -2.80 18.57 12.89
N CYS A 258 -3.70 17.59 12.96
CA CYS A 258 -5.12 17.81 12.69
C CYS A 258 -5.72 18.86 13.63
N LYS A 259 -5.42 18.78 14.94
CA LYS A 259 -5.87 19.73 15.96
C LYS A 259 -5.47 21.17 15.64
N GLU A 260 -4.17 21.37 15.36
CA GLU A 260 -3.61 22.68 15.01
C GLU A 260 -4.28 23.30 13.78
N HIS A 261 -4.75 22.47 12.85
CA HIS A 261 -5.37 22.91 11.60
C HIS A 261 -6.91 22.90 11.63
N ASN A 262 -7.55 22.70 12.79
CA ASN A 262 -9.01 22.60 12.93
C ASN A 262 -9.64 21.52 12.03
N ILE A 263 -8.94 20.39 11.91
CA ILE A 263 -9.38 19.21 11.15
C ILE A 263 -9.75 18.14 12.16
N LEU A 264 -10.90 17.47 12.00
CA LEU A 264 -11.26 16.34 12.85
C LEU A 264 -10.46 15.08 12.50
N PRO A 265 -9.57 14.57 13.37
CA PRO A 265 -9.00 13.25 13.18
C PRO A 265 -10.01 12.18 13.64
N ILE A 266 -10.28 11.21 12.77
CA ILE A 266 -11.08 10.02 13.09
C ILE A 266 -10.17 8.80 12.93
N LEU A 267 -9.96 8.03 13.99
CA LEU A 267 -9.17 6.82 13.91
C LEU A 267 -10.03 5.63 13.46
N THR A 268 -9.43 4.68 12.74
CA THR A 268 -10.06 3.41 12.39
C THR A 268 -9.15 2.25 12.73
N THR A 269 -9.71 1.18 13.26
CA THR A 269 -8.99 -0.08 13.47
C THR A 269 -8.86 -0.86 12.17
N TYR A 270 -7.80 -1.65 12.04
CA TYR A 270 -7.46 -2.42 10.85
C TYR A 270 -8.07 -3.82 10.85
N LEU A 271 -8.48 -4.29 9.66
CA LEU A 271 -8.95 -5.66 9.44
C LEU A 271 -7.82 -6.53 8.89
N TYR A 272 -7.61 -7.69 9.49
CA TYR A 272 -6.66 -8.68 9.00
C TYR A 272 -7.19 -10.10 9.12
N TYR A 273 -7.57 -10.69 7.99
CA TYR A 273 -8.10 -12.04 7.92
C TYR A 273 -6.99 -13.03 7.56
N VAL A 274 -6.88 -14.11 8.32
CA VAL A 274 -5.87 -15.14 8.07
C VAL A 274 -6.56 -16.44 7.72
N TYR A 275 -6.46 -16.80 6.45
CA TYR A 275 -7.06 -17.99 5.87
C TYR A 275 -6.46 -19.29 6.45
N ASP A 276 -7.27 -20.34 6.47
CA ASP A 276 -6.89 -21.64 7.07
C ASP A 276 -5.67 -22.28 6.41
N GLU A 277 -5.48 -22.02 5.12
CA GLU A 277 -4.38 -22.50 4.29
C GLU A 277 -3.02 -21.93 4.71
N ILE A 278 -3.03 -20.74 5.34
CA ILE A 278 -1.81 -19.99 5.70
C ILE A 278 -1.71 -19.70 7.19
N LYS A 279 -2.76 -19.92 7.99
CA LYS A 279 -2.81 -19.59 9.42
C LYS A 279 -1.70 -20.21 10.25
N ASN A 280 -1.12 -21.32 9.79
CA ASN A 280 -0.04 -22.00 10.49
C ASN A 280 1.36 -21.48 10.16
N LYS A 281 1.52 -20.68 9.09
CA LYS A 281 2.80 -20.10 8.70
C LYS A 281 3.25 -19.06 9.74
N PRO A 282 4.50 -19.14 10.25
CA PRO A 282 4.99 -18.25 11.30
C PRO A 282 4.84 -16.76 10.98
N THR A 283 5.10 -16.37 9.73
CA THR A 283 4.96 -14.99 9.24
C THR A 283 3.55 -14.44 9.46
N TYR A 284 2.52 -15.19 9.08
CA TYR A 284 1.13 -14.76 9.19
C TYR A 284 0.64 -14.73 10.63
N LYS A 285 1.07 -15.71 11.46
CA LYS A 285 0.84 -15.68 12.91
C LYS A 285 1.45 -14.42 13.54
N LYS A 286 2.67 -14.08 13.13
CA LYS A 286 3.39 -12.91 13.63
C LYS A 286 2.68 -11.62 13.23
N LEU A 287 2.32 -11.46 11.96
CA LEU A 287 1.60 -10.29 11.45
C LEU A 287 0.23 -10.14 12.12
N LYS A 288 -0.55 -11.22 12.25
CA LYS A 288 -1.83 -11.20 12.98
C LYS A 288 -1.67 -10.70 14.42
N LYS A 289 -0.64 -11.19 15.13
CA LYS A 289 -0.31 -10.68 16.47
C LYS A 289 0.02 -9.19 16.46
N GLY A 290 0.76 -8.72 15.46
CA GLY A 290 1.09 -7.30 15.29
C GLY A 290 -0.16 -6.44 15.10
N VAL A 291 -1.05 -6.81 14.17
CA VAL A 291 -2.31 -6.08 13.90
C VAL A 291 -3.18 -5.99 15.15
N LEU A 292 -3.27 -7.06 15.94
CA LEU A 292 -4.03 -7.02 17.20
C LEU A 292 -3.43 -6.02 18.20
N ILE A 293 -2.10 -5.90 18.26
CA ILE A 293 -1.42 -4.90 19.08
C ILE A 293 -1.68 -3.48 18.53
N GLU A 294 -1.59 -3.28 17.21
CA GLU A 294 -1.92 -2.00 16.54
C GLU A 294 -3.35 -1.56 16.88
N ASN A 295 -4.34 -2.44 16.73
CA ASN A 295 -5.74 -2.12 17.03
C ASN A 295 -5.96 -1.74 18.50
N VAL A 296 -5.31 -2.43 19.44
CA VAL A 296 -5.34 -2.05 20.86
C VAL A 296 -4.72 -0.67 21.08
N ASN A 297 -3.61 -0.38 20.41
CA ASN A 297 -2.94 0.90 20.54
C ASN A 297 -3.73 2.05 19.91
N ILE A 298 -4.39 1.82 18.77
CA ILE A 298 -5.28 2.78 18.12
C ILE A 298 -6.41 3.18 19.07
N ARG A 299 -7.10 2.19 19.67
CA ARG A 299 -8.15 2.42 20.68
C ARG A 299 -7.63 3.24 21.86
N ARG A 300 -6.53 2.80 22.47
CA ARG A 300 -5.89 3.50 23.61
C ARG A 300 -5.48 4.93 23.25
N THR A 301 -5.02 5.16 22.03
CA THR A 301 -4.61 6.48 21.57
C THR A 301 -5.82 7.38 21.31
N ALA A 302 -6.90 6.83 20.75
CA ALA A 302 -8.17 7.54 20.61
C ALA A 302 -8.69 8.03 21.96
N ASP A 303 -8.74 7.12 22.95
CA ASP A 303 -9.18 7.42 24.31
C ASP A 303 -8.31 8.50 24.97
N LYS A 304 -6.98 8.33 24.93
CA LYS A 304 -6.03 9.27 25.55
C LYS A 304 -6.03 10.65 24.92
N CYS A 305 -6.25 10.74 23.61
CA CYS A 305 -6.23 12.01 22.87
C CYS A 305 -7.63 12.64 22.76
N HIS A 306 -8.66 11.97 23.27
CA HIS A 306 -10.07 12.32 23.14
C HIS A 306 -10.48 12.59 21.68
N VAL A 307 -10.15 11.65 20.79
CA VAL A 307 -10.53 11.73 19.38
C VAL A 307 -11.49 10.60 19.01
N PRO A 308 -12.43 10.82 18.06
CA PRO A 308 -13.34 9.77 17.63
C PRO A 308 -12.63 8.56 17.04
N ILE A 309 -13.23 7.39 17.26
CA ILE A 309 -12.80 6.13 16.66
C ILE A 309 -14.00 5.40 16.03
N ILE A 310 -13.80 4.86 14.84
CA ILE A 310 -14.70 3.89 14.24
C ILE A 310 -14.01 2.53 14.34
N ASP A 311 -14.38 1.77 15.36
CA ASP A 311 -13.81 0.46 15.69
C ASP A 311 -14.40 -0.62 14.77
N ILE A 312 -13.91 -0.65 13.53
CA ILE A 312 -14.34 -1.63 12.54
C ILE A 312 -14.01 -3.05 13.00
N GLU A 313 -12.82 -3.31 13.53
CA GLU A 313 -12.36 -4.66 13.86
C GLU A 313 -13.28 -5.33 14.88
N LYS A 314 -13.74 -4.61 15.90
CA LYS A 314 -14.64 -5.17 16.91
C LYS A 314 -16.04 -5.45 16.38
N ASN A 315 -16.49 -4.70 15.36
CA ASN A 315 -17.85 -4.74 14.85
C ASN A 315 -17.97 -5.50 13.51
N PHE A 316 -16.86 -5.93 12.93
CA PHE A 316 -16.81 -6.63 11.66
C PHE A 316 -16.80 -8.14 11.85
N GLN A 317 -17.53 -8.85 10.98
CA GLN A 317 -17.55 -10.30 10.98
C GLN A 317 -16.40 -10.84 10.12
N PHE A 318 -15.59 -11.75 10.66
CA PHE A 318 -14.40 -12.27 9.96
C PHE A 318 -14.69 -13.56 9.19
N ASP A 319 -15.52 -13.44 8.15
CA ASP A 319 -15.82 -14.56 7.24
C ASP A 319 -14.98 -14.49 5.96
N ARG A 320 -14.71 -15.66 5.39
CA ARG A 320 -13.89 -15.80 4.19
C ARG A 320 -14.43 -14.97 3.02
N GLU A 321 -15.74 -14.95 2.81
CA GLU A 321 -16.36 -14.24 1.68
C GLU A 321 -16.15 -12.72 1.70
N PHE A 322 -15.84 -12.12 2.85
CA PHE A 322 -15.66 -10.68 2.99
C PHE A 322 -14.26 -10.19 2.61
N PHE A 323 -13.35 -11.10 2.25
CA PHE A 323 -11.96 -10.80 1.98
C PHE A 323 -11.51 -11.40 0.65
N ILE A 324 -10.76 -10.62 -0.14
CA ILE A 324 -10.11 -11.10 -1.37
C ILE A 324 -8.69 -11.60 -1.09
N ASP A 325 -8.02 -10.97 -0.12
CA ASP A 325 -6.77 -11.42 0.46
C ASP A 325 -6.77 -11.10 1.96
N GLU A 326 -5.63 -11.21 2.64
CA GLU A 326 -5.57 -11.06 4.09
C GLU A 326 -5.99 -9.65 4.59
N THR A 327 -6.14 -8.67 3.71
CA THR A 327 -6.31 -7.25 4.04
C THR A 327 -7.38 -6.54 3.22
N HIS A 328 -7.55 -6.91 1.94
CA HIS A 328 -8.47 -6.25 1.02
C HIS A 328 -9.83 -6.91 1.06
N LEU A 329 -10.87 -6.09 1.20
CA LEU A 329 -12.25 -6.54 1.28
C LEU A 329 -12.76 -6.96 -0.09
N SER A 330 -13.68 -7.94 -0.10
CA SER A 330 -14.51 -8.25 -1.26
C SER A 330 -15.64 -7.21 -1.41
N PRO A 331 -16.42 -7.23 -2.51
CA PRO A 331 -17.65 -6.44 -2.62
C PRO A 331 -18.57 -6.53 -1.40
N ASP A 332 -18.83 -7.76 -0.93
CA ASP A 332 -19.70 -8.01 0.23
C ASP A 332 -19.04 -7.51 1.53
N GLY A 333 -17.72 -7.67 1.64
CA GLY A 333 -16.95 -7.10 2.74
C GLY A 333 -17.01 -5.57 2.78
N MET A 334 -16.95 -4.89 1.63
CA MET A 334 -17.10 -3.43 1.55
C MET A 334 -18.50 -2.97 1.93
N GLU A 335 -19.56 -3.67 1.49
CA GLU A 335 -20.93 -3.37 1.93
C GLU A 335 -21.03 -3.51 3.44
N LYS A 336 -20.54 -4.62 4.02
CA LYS A 336 -20.54 -4.84 5.47
C LYS A 336 -19.76 -3.77 6.23
N TYR A 337 -18.60 -3.38 5.72
CA TYR A 337 -17.80 -2.29 6.30
C TYR A 337 -18.61 -0.99 6.30
N SER A 338 -19.27 -0.67 5.18
CA SER A 338 -20.04 0.57 5.05
C SER A 338 -21.24 0.63 6.01
N GLN A 339 -21.87 -0.51 6.29
CA GLN A 339 -22.98 -0.61 7.26
C GLN A 339 -22.55 -0.31 8.69
N ILE A 340 -21.28 -0.59 9.03
CA ILE A 340 -20.70 -0.24 10.34
C ILE A 340 -20.21 1.22 10.33
N PHE A 341 -19.52 1.61 9.26
CA PHE A 341 -18.87 2.91 9.15
C PHE A 341 -19.87 4.06 9.09
N ILE A 342 -20.88 3.99 8.22
CA ILE A 342 -21.77 5.13 7.92
C ILE A 342 -22.53 5.62 9.16
N PRO A 343 -23.21 4.77 9.95
CA PRO A 343 -23.93 5.23 11.14
C PRO A 343 -23.01 5.90 12.15
N LYS A 344 -21.84 5.29 12.41
CA LYS A 344 -20.85 5.83 13.34
C LYS A 344 -20.24 7.14 12.86
N PHE A 345 -19.94 7.23 11.57
CA PHE A 345 -19.45 8.47 10.97
C PHE A 345 -20.48 9.59 11.09
N LYS A 346 -21.76 9.34 10.79
CA LYS A 346 -22.83 10.34 10.96
C LYS A 346 -22.97 10.80 12.40
N GLU A 347 -22.99 9.88 13.36
CA GLU A 347 -23.00 10.17 14.80
C GLU A 347 -21.84 11.09 15.20
N ILE A 348 -20.62 10.77 14.73
CA ILE A 348 -19.43 11.60 14.98
C ILE A 348 -19.63 13.00 14.39
N MET A 349 -20.06 13.10 13.12
CA MET A 349 -20.20 14.37 12.41
C MET A 349 -21.32 15.26 12.96
N GLU A 350 -22.40 14.68 13.47
CA GLU A 350 -23.50 15.40 14.14
C GLU A 350 -23.02 16.02 15.46
N ASN A 351 -22.27 15.27 16.26
CA ASN A 351 -21.76 15.72 17.56
C ASN A 351 -20.76 16.88 17.48
N VAL A 352 -20.09 17.05 16.34
CA VAL A 352 -19.14 18.13 16.07
C VAL A 352 -19.72 19.27 15.21
N SER A 353 -20.95 19.14 14.71
CA SER A 353 -21.55 20.20 13.90
C SER A 353 -21.85 21.43 14.77
N GLY A 354 -21.23 22.58 14.45
CA GLY A 354 -21.45 23.85 15.15
C GLY A 354 -20.50 24.16 16.31
N LYS A 355 -19.40 23.41 16.48
CA LYS A 355 -18.35 23.70 17.47
C LYS A 355 -16.99 23.77 16.78
N ASP A 356 -16.14 24.71 17.20
CA ASP A 356 -14.70 24.58 16.96
C ASP A 356 -14.22 23.29 17.62
N PHE A 357 -13.40 22.51 16.91
CA PHE A 357 -13.06 21.14 17.32
C PHE A 357 -12.25 21.07 18.63
N TYR A 358 -11.60 22.18 19.01
CA TYR A 358 -10.61 22.25 20.08
C TYR A 358 -10.65 23.56 20.84
#